data_AF-A0ABD2QE17-F1
#
_entry.id   AF-A0ABD2QE17-F1
#
_cell.length_a   1.000
_cell.length_b   1.000
_cell.length_c   1.000
_cell.angle_alpha   90.00
_cell.angle_beta   90.00
_cell.angle_gamma   90.00
#
_symmetry.space_group_name_H-M   'P 1'
#
loop_
_entity.id
_entity.type
_entity.pdbx_description
1 polymer ?
#
loop_
_entity_poly.entity_id
_entity_poly.type
_entity_poly.pdbx_seq_one_letter_code
_entity_poly.pdbx_strand_id
1 'polypeptide(L)'
;SKEGGFGGGPNQQPHLATTYAAVNALSIIQMSESLLTIDREKLVNFFKSIRNHDGSYRMHVGGEIDVRGAYCALSVARLTGILSIHPELFAGTADWIAKCQSYEGGFAGQPQLEAHGGYAYCGLAGLAILEKADKINLNLLLKWICERQMSIEGGFQGRTHKLVDSCYSFWQAGSIPIIRRILEANDDSSLVNSVPLIDTMSLQKYLIYCCQKIPPHRPGLSVPNIIPSSVNEFADWTRLSGGGMVDKPGKNPDIYHTCYALSGLSASQHMPQVPQQICESCLNGHSSLMDGHPCPSKLQQILGSEKFDNSLNDTHCWHNIVHEAVAFTITFFKCLDQLKFSELEATKLAVEAATKIKDKSKHFV
;
A
#
# COMPACT_ATOMS: atom_id res chain seq x y z
N SER A 1 0.23 -21.66 -9.86
CA SER A 1 0.97 -22.91 -9.61
C SER A 1 0.00 -24.08 -9.58
N LYS A 2 0.45 -25.32 -9.86
CA LYS A 2 -0.37 -26.53 -9.66
C LYS A 2 -0.80 -26.71 -8.19
N GLU A 3 -0.06 -26.12 -7.27
CA GLU A 3 -0.26 -26.21 -5.82
C GLU A 3 -1.03 -25.00 -5.23
N GLY A 4 -1.49 -24.07 -6.07
CA GLY A 4 -2.10 -22.81 -5.63
C GLY A 4 -1.10 -21.69 -5.41
N GLY A 5 -1.53 -20.44 -5.57
CA GLY A 5 -0.65 -19.26 -5.55
C GLY A 5 0.25 -19.11 -6.79
N PHE A 6 1.09 -18.07 -6.78
CA PHE A 6 2.01 -17.71 -7.86
C PHE A 6 3.47 -17.77 -7.39
N GLY A 7 4.36 -18.32 -8.22
CA GLY A 7 5.81 -18.31 -8.00
C GLY A 7 6.49 -17.11 -8.67
N GLY A 8 7.81 -16.97 -8.49
CA GLY A 8 8.61 -15.89 -9.10
C GLY A 8 8.82 -16.01 -10.61
N GLY A 9 8.45 -17.15 -11.18
CA GLY A 9 8.49 -17.42 -12.61
C GLY A 9 7.85 -18.77 -12.95
N PRO A 10 7.74 -19.11 -14.24
CA PRO A 10 7.18 -20.39 -14.67
C PRO A 10 7.86 -21.58 -13.96
N ASN A 11 7.03 -22.50 -13.46
CA ASN A 11 7.44 -23.71 -12.73
C ASN A 11 8.15 -23.50 -11.39
N GLN A 12 8.30 -22.26 -10.91
CA GLN A 12 8.77 -22.03 -9.55
C GLN A 12 7.67 -22.31 -8.52
N GLN A 13 8.09 -22.71 -7.33
CA GLN A 13 7.19 -22.91 -6.20
C GLN A 13 6.39 -21.63 -5.89
N PRO A 14 5.13 -21.76 -5.45
CA PRO A 14 4.34 -20.62 -5.03
C PRO A 14 4.94 -19.95 -3.79
N HIS A 15 4.88 -18.62 -3.76
CA HIS A 15 5.43 -17.80 -2.69
C HIS A 15 4.51 -16.62 -2.42
N LEU A 16 4.32 -16.23 -1.16
CA LEU A 16 3.36 -15.19 -0.76
C LEU A 16 3.69 -13.82 -1.35
N ALA A 17 4.96 -13.43 -1.41
CA ALA A 17 5.37 -12.17 -2.04
C ALA A 17 4.97 -12.09 -3.52
N THR A 18 5.23 -13.14 -4.30
CA THR A 18 4.89 -13.19 -5.73
C THR A 18 3.40 -13.42 -5.96
N THR A 19 2.71 -14.10 -5.04
CA THR A 19 1.25 -14.22 -5.03
C THR A 19 0.59 -12.87 -4.79
N TYR A 20 1.05 -12.10 -3.81
CA TYR A 20 0.63 -10.73 -3.57
C TYR A 20 0.86 -9.84 -4.80
N ALA A 21 2.06 -9.86 -5.37
CA ALA A 21 2.39 -9.07 -6.55
C ALA A 21 1.54 -9.46 -7.77
N ALA A 22 1.35 -10.75 -8.02
CA ALA A 22 0.54 -11.23 -9.13
C ALA A 22 -0.94 -10.85 -8.99
N VAL A 23 -1.54 -11.03 -7.80
CA VAL A 23 -2.94 -10.67 -7.56
C VAL A 23 -3.14 -9.16 -7.70
N ASN A 24 -2.26 -8.34 -7.14
CA ASN A 24 -2.30 -6.89 -7.34
C ASN A 24 -2.18 -6.51 -8.83
N ALA A 25 -1.26 -7.13 -9.57
CA ALA A 25 -1.10 -6.86 -11.00
C ALA A 25 -2.36 -7.23 -11.80
N LEU A 26 -2.95 -8.40 -11.55
CA LEU A 26 -4.20 -8.85 -12.18
C LEU A 26 -5.37 -7.92 -11.83
N SER A 27 -5.44 -7.45 -10.59
CA SER A 27 -6.42 -6.45 -10.15
C SER A 27 -6.27 -5.11 -10.87
N ILE A 28 -5.04 -4.63 -11.08
CA ILE A 28 -4.77 -3.36 -11.79
C ILE A 28 -5.28 -3.42 -13.24
N ILE A 29 -5.18 -4.58 -13.89
CA ILE A 29 -5.64 -4.78 -15.28
C ILE A 29 -7.17 -4.56 -15.40
N GLN A 30 -7.95 -4.83 -14.35
CA GLN A 30 -9.42 -4.67 -14.33
C GLN A 30 -10.13 -5.44 -15.45
N MET A 31 -9.68 -6.67 -15.70
CA MET A 31 -10.29 -7.61 -16.63
C MET A 31 -10.70 -8.87 -15.89
N SER A 32 -11.94 -9.34 -16.08
CA SER A 32 -12.44 -10.54 -15.43
C SER A 32 -11.67 -11.78 -15.87
N GLU A 33 -11.27 -11.86 -17.14
CA GLU A 33 -10.44 -12.94 -17.68
C GLU A 33 -9.09 -13.04 -16.95
N SER A 34 -8.51 -11.89 -16.58
CA SER A 34 -7.28 -11.85 -15.78
C SER A 34 -7.52 -12.37 -14.36
N LEU A 35 -8.61 -11.95 -13.71
CA LEU A 35 -8.95 -12.41 -12.36
C LEU A 35 -9.32 -13.90 -12.31
N LEU A 36 -9.93 -14.44 -13.36
CA LEU A 36 -10.26 -15.86 -13.49
C LEU A 36 -9.02 -16.77 -13.59
N THR A 37 -7.82 -16.21 -13.82
CA THR A 37 -6.57 -16.97 -13.71
C THR A 37 -6.22 -17.34 -12.25
N ILE A 38 -6.86 -16.69 -11.28
CA ILE A 38 -6.68 -16.95 -9.85
C ILE A 38 -7.55 -18.15 -9.45
N ASP A 39 -6.92 -19.32 -9.36
CA ASP A 39 -7.55 -20.52 -8.82
C ASP A 39 -7.71 -20.41 -7.30
N ARG A 40 -8.90 -19.96 -6.86
CA ARG A 40 -9.21 -19.65 -5.44
C ARG A 40 -9.21 -20.89 -4.56
N GLU A 41 -9.68 -22.03 -5.06
CA GLU A 41 -9.67 -23.29 -4.29
C GLU A 41 -8.23 -23.75 -4.01
N LYS A 42 -7.36 -23.72 -5.03
CA LYS A 42 -5.96 -24.03 -4.82
C LYS A 42 -5.27 -22.99 -3.96
N LEU A 43 -5.62 -21.72 -4.09
CA LEU A 43 -5.08 -20.65 -3.25
C LEU A 43 -5.42 -20.87 -1.76
N VAL A 44 -6.64 -21.33 -1.44
CA VAL A 44 -7.01 -21.77 -0.08
C VAL A 44 -6.12 -22.93 0.39
N ASN A 45 -5.87 -23.92 -0.45
CA ASN A 45 -4.99 -25.04 -0.11
C ASN A 45 -3.53 -24.59 0.12
N PHE A 46 -3.04 -23.62 -0.66
CA PHE A 46 -1.74 -23.01 -0.45
C PHE A 46 -1.67 -22.27 0.90
N PHE A 47 -2.69 -21.48 1.26
CA PHE A 47 -2.75 -20.85 2.58
C PHE A 47 -2.73 -21.87 3.72
N LYS A 48 -3.48 -22.97 3.60
CA LYS A 48 -3.47 -24.05 4.59
C LYS A 48 -2.09 -24.69 4.78
N SER A 49 -1.31 -24.85 3.71
CA SER A 49 0.00 -25.53 3.79
C SER A 49 1.11 -24.66 4.41
N ILE A 50 0.98 -23.34 4.35
CA ILE A 50 1.99 -22.39 4.85
C ILE A 50 1.59 -21.71 6.17
N ARG A 51 0.34 -21.84 6.61
CA ARG A 51 -0.12 -21.36 7.92
C ARG A 51 0.44 -22.20 9.06
N ASN A 52 0.87 -21.55 10.14
CA ASN A 52 1.31 -22.19 11.38
C ASN A 52 0.23 -22.17 12.48
N HIS A 53 0.43 -22.99 13.51
CA HIS A 53 -0.49 -23.09 14.65
C HIS A 53 -0.58 -21.80 15.47
N ASP A 54 0.49 -21.00 15.52
CA ASP A 54 0.55 -19.76 16.27
C ASP A 54 -0.12 -18.56 15.57
N GLY A 55 -0.69 -18.76 14.37
CA GLY A 55 -1.31 -17.72 13.55
C GLY A 55 -0.36 -17.09 12.53
N SER A 56 0.93 -17.42 12.55
CA SER A 56 1.90 -16.93 11.56
C SER A 56 1.78 -17.65 10.22
N TYR A 57 2.35 -17.05 9.17
CA TYR A 57 2.42 -17.61 7.84
C TYR A 57 3.86 -17.68 7.38
N ARG A 58 4.27 -18.84 6.86
CA ARG A 58 5.51 -18.96 6.08
C ARG A 58 5.34 -18.28 4.72
N MET A 59 6.41 -17.73 4.16
CA MET A 59 6.39 -17.14 2.83
C MET A 59 6.15 -18.18 1.71
N HIS A 60 6.58 -19.42 1.91
CA HIS A 60 6.31 -20.57 1.05
C HIS A 60 6.45 -21.88 1.85
N VAL A 61 6.19 -23.03 1.24
CA VAL A 61 6.39 -24.33 1.89
C VAL A 61 7.87 -24.48 2.26
N GLY A 62 8.17 -24.66 3.56
CA GLY A 62 9.54 -24.71 4.08
C GLY A 62 10.28 -23.36 4.17
N GLY A 63 9.61 -22.25 3.87
CA GLY A 63 10.19 -20.90 3.89
C GLY A 63 10.24 -20.26 5.27
N GLU A 64 10.76 -19.03 5.29
CA GLU A 64 10.84 -18.18 6.48
C GLU A 64 9.47 -17.70 6.96
N ILE A 65 9.43 -17.29 8.23
CA ILE A 65 8.23 -16.74 8.89
C ILE A 65 8.55 -15.30 9.30
N ASP A 66 7.80 -14.35 8.76
CA ASP A 66 7.75 -12.99 9.25
C ASP A 66 6.44 -12.31 8.85
N VAL A 67 6.23 -11.07 9.32
CA VAL A 67 4.97 -10.35 9.14
C VAL A 67 4.61 -10.07 7.67
N ARG A 68 5.55 -10.18 6.72
CA ARG A 68 5.22 -10.13 5.29
C ARG A 68 4.30 -11.27 4.90
N GLY A 69 4.50 -12.46 5.47
CA GLY A 69 3.67 -13.63 5.20
C GLY A 69 2.22 -13.36 5.61
N ALA A 70 2.02 -12.83 6.82
CA ALA A 70 0.68 -12.48 7.31
C ALA A 70 0.01 -11.42 6.41
N TYR A 71 0.71 -10.32 6.11
CA TYR A 71 0.17 -9.26 5.25
C TYR A 71 -0.15 -9.74 3.83
N CYS A 72 0.77 -10.43 3.17
CA CYS A 72 0.56 -10.93 1.81
C CYS A 72 -0.63 -11.90 1.75
N ALA A 73 -0.76 -12.80 2.72
CA ALA A 73 -1.89 -13.74 2.78
C ALA A 73 -3.22 -12.99 2.99
N LEU A 74 -3.27 -12.04 3.94
CA LEU A 74 -4.47 -11.25 4.24
C LEU A 74 -4.88 -10.34 3.08
N SER A 75 -3.92 -9.64 2.45
CA SER A 75 -4.17 -8.75 1.32
C SER A 75 -4.78 -9.52 0.14
N VAL A 76 -4.16 -10.65 -0.23
CA VAL A 76 -4.66 -11.52 -1.29
C VAL A 76 -6.04 -12.06 -0.93
N ALA A 77 -6.20 -12.62 0.28
CA ALA A 77 -7.46 -13.23 0.69
C ALA A 77 -8.61 -12.21 0.76
N ARG A 78 -8.31 -10.96 1.11
CA ARG A 78 -9.30 -9.87 1.09
C ARG A 78 -9.75 -9.55 -0.32
N LEU A 79 -8.80 -9.35 -1.25
CA LEU A 79 -9.11 -9.04 -2.65
C LEU A 79 -9.88 -10.17 -3.33
N THR A 80 -9.51 -11.41 -3.07
CA THR A 80 -10.13 -12.60 -3.69
C THR A 80 -11.35 -13.11 -2.93
N GLY A 81 -11.87 -12.39 -1.93
CA GLY A 81 -13.03 -12.80 -1.12
C GLY A 81 -12.81 -14.03 -0.21
N ILE A 82 -11.64 -14.67 -0.26
CA ILE A 82 -11.31 -15.85 0.56
C ILE A 82 -11.40 -15.53 2.04
N LEU A 83 -11.01 -14.33 2.47
CA LEU A 83 -11.09 -13.94 3.87
C LEU A 83 -12.52 -14.01 4.42
N SER A 84 -13.51 -13.65 3.59
CA SER A 84 -14.93 -13.68 3.98
C SER A 84 -15.50 -15.10 4.01
N ILE A 85 -15.04 -15.99 3.11
CA ILE A 85 -15.53 -17.38 2.99
C ILE A 85 -14.84 -18.30 4.01
N HIS A 86 -13.55 -18.08 4.25
CA HIS A 86 -12.68 -18.91 5.06
C HIS A 86 -11.99 -18.11 6.19
N PRO A 87 -12.74 -17.43 7.07
CA PRO A 87 -12.16 -16.64 8.15
C PRO A 87 -11.33 -17.48 9.12
N GLU A 88 -11.61 -18.78 9.25
CA GLU A 88 -10.87 -19.73 10.09
C GLU A 88 -9.40 -19.86 9.70
N LEU A 89 -9.05 -19.60 8.44
CA LEU A 89 -7.66 -19.58 8.00
C LEU A 89 -6.86 -18.51 8.74
N PHE A 90 -7.47 -17.42 9.19
CA PHE A 90 -6.76 -16.29 9.79
C PHE A 90 -6.94 -16.21 11.31
N ALA A 91 -7.45 -17.28 11.93
CA ALA A 91 -7.55 -17.38 13.38
C ALA A 91 -6.17 -17.22 14.05
N GLY A 92 -6.07 -16.39 15.09
CA GLY A 92 -4.82 -16.13 15.81
C GLY A 92 -3.79 -15.25 15.06
N THR A 93 -4.00 -14.94 13.78
CA THR A 93 -3.08 -14.11 12.98
C THR A 93 -2.93 -12.70 13.57
N ALA A 94 -4.03 -12.09 14.02
CA ALA A 94 -3.99 -10.76 14.63
C ALA A 94 -3.17 -10.75 15.94
N ASP A 95 -3.31 -11.80 16.77
CA ASP A 95 -2.54 -11.94 18.02
C ASP A 95 -1.05 -12.13 17.73
N TRP A 96 -0.72 -12.89 16.68
CA TRP A 96 0.65 -13.06 16.25
C TRP A 96 1.27 -11.77 15.71
N ILE A 97 0.55 -11.03 14.86
CA ILE A 97 0.99 -9.71 14.37
C ILE A 97 1.22 -8.75 15.54
N ALA A 98 0.31 -8.71 16.52
CA ALA A 98 0.43 -7.82 17.68
C ALA A 98 1.71 -8.07 18.49
N LYS A 99 2.14 -9.34 18.62
CA LYS A 99 3.41 -9.71 19.27
C LYS A 99 4.66 -9.18 18.54
N CYS A 100 4.52 -8.80 17.27
CA CYS A 100 5.60 -8.19 16.50
C CYS A 100 5.77 -6.69 16.79
N GLN A 101 4.85 -6.04 17.50
CA GLN A 101 5.06 -4.66 17.96
C GLN A 101 6.18 -4.64 19.02
N SER A 102 7.22 -3.86 18.77
CA SER A 102 8.38 -3.72 19.66
C SER A 102 8.16 -2.61 20.70
N TYR A 103 9.10 -2.51 21.65
CA TYR A 103 9.13 -1.42 22.64
C TYR A 103 9.23 -0.02 22.01
N GLU A 104 9.75 0.09 20.78
CA GLU A 104 9.87 1.37 20.08
C GLU A 104 8.51 1.88 19.58
N GLY A 105 7.53 0.99 19.39
CA GLY A 105 6.21 1.30 18.81
C GLY A 105 5.97 0.74 17.43
N GLY A 106 7.00 0.64 16.60
CA GLY A 106 6.94 0.00 15.29
C GLY A 106 6.92 -1.53 15.40
N PHE A 107 6.73 -2.20 14.26
CA PHE A 107 6.73 -3.67 14.19
C PHE A 107 8.04 -4.19 13.64
N ALA A 108 8.42 -5.35 14.14
CA ALA A 108 9.52 -6.13 13.63
C ALA A 108 9.04 -7.28 12.74
N GLY A 109 9.97 -7.97 12.06
CA GLY A 109 9.64 -9.10 11.19
C GLY A 109 9.03 -10.26 11.99
N GLN A 110 9.55 -10.50 13.18
CA GLN A 110 9.09 -11.49 14.15
C GLN A 110 9.08 -10.86 15.54
N PRO A 111 8.39 -11.47 16.52
CA PRO A 111 8.39 -10.97 17.89
C PRO A 111 9.80 -10.75 18.44
N GLN A 112 9.98 -9.67 19.20
CA GLN A 112 11.23 -9.31 19.91
C GLN A 112 12.40 -8.85 19.03
N LEU A 113 12.18 -8.59 17.74
CA LEU A 113 13.19 -8.01 16.84
C LEU A 113 13.03 -6.48 16.74
N GLU A 114 13.91 -5.83 15.97
CA GLU A 114 13.95 -4.38 15.75
C GLU A 114 12.75 -3.88 14.92
N ALA A 115 12.18 -2.73 15.30
CA ALA A 115 11.11 -2.09 14.53
C ALA A 115 11.59 -1.66 13.13
N HIS A 116 10.79 -1.89 12.10
CA HIS A 116 11.14 -1.58 10.70
C HIS A 116 9.94 -1.12 9.89
N GLY A 117 10.09 -0.08 9.07
CA GLY A 117 8.99 0.55 8.33
C GLY A 117 8.18 -0.43 7.48
N GLY A 118 8.86 -1.25 6.67
CA GLY A 118 8.19 -2.30 5.87
C GLY A 118 7.38 -3.30 6.71
N TYR A 119 7.92 -3.73 7.85
CA TYR A 119 7.20 -4.64 8.76
C TYR A 119 6.08 -3.93 9.53
N ALA A 120 6.27 -2.66 9.88
CA ALA A 120 5.25 -1.81 10.50
C ALA A 120 4.03 -1.63 9.59
N TYR A 121 4.24 -1.33 8.31
CA TYR A 121 3.16 -1.29 7.33
C TYR A 121 2.47 -2.65 7.20
N CYS A 122 3.23 -3.75 7.03
CA CYS A 122 2.65 -5.09 6.92
C CYS A 122 1.78 -5.45 8.14
N GLY A 123 2.28 -5.19 9.35
CA GLY A 123 1.57 -5.46 10.59
C GLY A 123 0.31 -4.62 10.73
N LEU A 124 0.42 -3.30 10.54
CA LEU A 124 -0.71 -2.39 10.64
C LEU A 124 -1.79 -2.67 9.58
N ALA A 125 -1.40 -2.81 8.31
CA ALA A 125 -2.34 -3.10 7.24
C ALA A 125 -3.01 -4.47 7.43
N GLY A 126 -2.26 -5.48 7.90
CA GLY A 126 -2.82 -6.78 8.25
C GLY A 126 -3.86 -6.69 9.38
N LEU A 127 -3.58 -5.93 10.44
CA LEU A 127 -4.54 -5.70 11.53
C LEU A 127 -5.74 -4.89 11.08
N ALA A 128 -5.57 -3.92 10.17
CA ALA A 128 -6.67 -3.15 9.60
C ALA A 128 -7.61 -4.04 8.76
N ILE A 129 -7.05 -4.92 7.91
CA ILE A 129 -7.83 -5.90 7.12
C ILE A 129 -8.62 -6.85 8.04
N LEU A 130 -8.08 -7.19 9.20
CA LEU A 130 -8.74 -8.05 10.19
C LEU A 130 -9.69 -7.29 11.14
N GLU A 131 -9.73 -5.96 11.06
CA GLU A 131 -10.44 -5.10 12.01
C GLU A 131 -10.00 -5.37 13.47
N LYS A 132 -8.68 -5.50 13.69
CA LYS A 132 -8.05 -5.84 14.99
C LYS A 132 -6.93 -4.87 15.43
N ALA A 133 -7.03 -3.61 15.03
CA ALA A 133 -6.05 -2.59 15.45
C ALA A 133 -6.08 -2.30 16.97
N ASP A 134 -7.13 -2.72 17.69
CA ASP A 134 -7.25 -2.65 19.15
C ASP A 134 -6.19 -3.48 19.89
N LYS A 135 -5.54 -4.43 19.22
CA LYS A 135 -4.52 -5.31 19.82
C LYS A 135 -3.15 -4.68 20.00
N ILE A 136 -2.93 -3.46 19.49
CA ILE A 136 -1.64 -2.79 19.50
C ILE A 136 -1.72 -1.42 20.16
N ASN A 137 -0.57 -0.90 20.58
CA ASN A 137 -0.47 0.48 21.00
C ASN A 137 -0.37 1.39 19.77
N LEU A 138 -1.53 1.86 19.27
CA LEU A 138 -1.60 2.71 18.07
C LEU A 138 -0.90 4.05 18.26
N ASN A 139 -0.98 4.65 19.45
CA ASN A 139 -0.34 5.94 19.75
C ASN A 139 1.19 5.83 19.72
N LEU A 140 1.73 4.74 20.27
CA LEU A 140 3.17 4.49 20.23
C LEU A 140 3.64 4.19 18.80
N LEU A 141 2.83 3.47 18.01
CA LEU A 141 3.11 3.26 16.58
C LEU A 141 3.12 4.58 15.80
N LEU A 142 2.10 5.43 15.98
CA LEU A 142 2.02 6.73 15.32
C LEU A 142 3.24 7.58 15.64
N LYS A 143 3.57 7.69 16.93
CA LYS A 143 4.79 8.39 17.38
C LYS A 143 6.03 7.84 16.68
N TRP A 144 6.21 6.52 16.69
CA TRP A 144 7.36 5.88 16.07
C TRP A 144 7.47 6.22 14.58
N ILE A 145 6.37 6.15 13.81
CA ILE A 145 6.34 6.47 12.39
C ILE A 145 6.68 7.95 12.14
N CYS A 146 6.09 8.88 12.91
CA CYS A 146 6.39 10.31 12.78
C CYS A 146 7.89 10.61 13.02
N GLU A 147 8.51 9.93 13.99
CA GLU A 147 9.95 10.04 14.25
C GLU A 147 10.85 9.35 13.20
N ARG A 148 10.27 8.76 12.15
CA ARG A 148 11.00 8.26 10.98
C ARG A 148 11.12 9.29 9.86
N GLN A 149 10.37 10.39 9.91
CA GLN A 149 10.54 11.48 8.95
C GLN A 149 11.78 12.30 9.32
N MET A 150 12.69 12.45 8.36
CA MET A 150 13.97 13.13 8.57
C MET A 150 13.78 14.64 8.46
N SER A 151 14.19 15.39 9.48
CA SER A 151 13.97 16.84 9.56
C SER A 151 14.75 17.65 8.53
N ILE A 152 15.87 17.12 8.02
CA ILE A 152 16.72 17.80 7.03
C ILE A 152 16.32 17.35 5.63
N GLU A 153 16.31 16.04 5.38
CA GLU A 153 16.08 15.48 4.05
C GLU A 153 14.59 15.49 3.66
N GLY A 154 13.67 15.45 4.61
CA GLY A 154 12.22 15.43 4.39
C GLY A 154 11.62 14.04 4.09
N GLY A 155 12.46 13.10 3.62
CA GLY A 155 12.10 11.70 3.41
C GLY A 155 12.04 10.88 4.70
N PHE A 156 11.84 9.57 4.57
CA PHE A 156 11.75 8.66 5.70
C PHE A 156 12.95 7.70 5.81
N GLN A 157 13.37 7.41 7.04
CA GLN A 157 14.25 6.27 7.33
C GLN A 157 13.43 5.02 7.69
N GLY A 158 13.98 3.84 7.43
CA GLY A 158 13.29 2.59 7.74
C GLY A 158 13.26 2.22 9.22
N ARG A 159 14.29 2.65 9.96
CA ARG A 159 14.56 2.29 11.36
C ARG A 159 15.36 3.40 12.02
N THR A 160 15.32 3.42 13.35
CA THR A 160 16.05 4.38 14.18
C THR A 160 17.55 4.37 13.84
N HIS A 161 18.15 5.55 13.67
CA HIS A 161 19.57 5.74 13.31
C HIS A 161 20.03 5.12 11.98
N LYS A 162 19.13 4.94 11.01
CA LYS A 162 19.49 4.56 9.63
C LYS A 162 19.36 5.76 8.69
N LEU A 163 19.77 5.59 7.44
CA LEU A 163 19.66 6.64 6.44
C LEU A 163 18.22 6.73 5.91
N VAL A 164 17.88 7.93 5.42
CA VAL A 164 16.70 8.15 4.57
C VAL A 164 16.73 7.25 3.33
N ASP A 165 15.57 6.80 2.86
CA ASP A 165 15.43 6.02 1.63
C ASP A 165 14.01 6.20 1.06
N SER A 166 13.93 6.46 -0.24
CA SER A 166 12.69 6.80 -0.95
C SER A 166 11.63 5.71 -0.87
N CYS A 167 11.98 4.44 -0.72
CA CYS A 167 10.98 3.38 -0.61
C CYS A 167 10.17 3.49 0.69
N TYR A 168 10.74 4.05 1.75
CA TYR A 168 10.01 4.31 3.00
C TYR A 168 8.99 5.43 2.88
N SER A 169 9.01 6.19 1.79
CA SER A 169 7.92 7.13 1.49
C SER A 169 6.58 6.42 1.42
N PHE A 170 6.53 5.18 0.92
CA PHE A 170 5.32 4.35 1.03
C PHE A 170 5.27 3.59 2.36
N TRP A 171 6.32 2.84 2.70
CA TRP A 171 6.28 1.95 3.88
C TRP A 171 6.05 2.68 5.22
N GLN A 172 6.35 3.97 5.32
CA GLN A 172 6.03 4.80 6.48
C GLN A 172 4.78 5.64 6.22
N ALA A 173 4.79 6.53 5.22
CA ALA A 173 3.69 7.47 5.01
C ALA A 173 2.37 6.78 4.60
N GLY A 174 2.43 5.64 3.91
CA GLY A 174 1.26 4.83 3.55
C GLY A 174 0.54 4.21 4.76
N SER A 175 1.21 4.15 5.93
CA SER A 175 0.58 3.73 7.19
C SER A 175 -0.31 4.84 7.79
N ILE A 176 -0.04 6.11 7.49
CA ILE A 176 -0.73 7.24 8.12
C ILE A 176 -2.23 7.28 7.77
N PRO A 177 -2.66 7.08 6.51
CA PRO A 177 -4.09 6.97 6.21
C PRO A 177 -4.79 5.83 6.95
N ILE A 178 -4.10 4.72 7.20
CA ILE A 178 -4.66 3.59 7.97
C ILE A 178 -4.86 4.02 9.43
N ILE A 179 -3.83 4.58 10.07
CA ILE A 179 -3.93 5.08 11.45
C ILE A 179 -5.05 6.10 11.58
N ARG A 180 -5.11 7.06 10.65
CA ARG A 180 -6.12 8.10 10.67
C ARG A 180 -7.53 7.53 10.62
N ARG A 181 -7.81 6.58 9.73
CA ARG A 181 -9.12 5.90 9.69
C ARG A 181 -9.43 5.20 11.01
N ILE A 182 -8.43 4.64 11.70
CA ILE A 182 -8.62 3.95 13.00
C ILE A 182 -8.98 4.96 14.09
N LEU A 183 -8.30 6.11 14.10
CA LEU A 183 -8.62 7.20 15.02
C LEU A 183 -10.02 7.77 14.75
N GLU A 184 -10.39 7.97 13.48
CA GLU A 184 -11.73 8.41 13.08
C GLU A 184 -12.81 7.40 13.49
N ALA A 185 -12.58 6.10 13.28
CA ALA A 185 -13.51 5.04 13.68
C ALA A 185 -13.69 4.90 15.20
N ASN A 186 -12.71 5.36 15.98
CA ASN A 186 -12.74 5.37 17.43
C ASN A 186 -13.24 6.72 18.01
N ASP A 187 -13.72 7.64 17.17
CA ASP A 187 -14.14 8.98 17.56
C ASP A 187 -13.09 9.73 18.40
N ASP A 188 -11.80 9.61 18.03
CA ASP A 188 -10.71 10.21 18.78
C ASP A 188 -10.78 11.75 18.72
N SER A 189 -11.19 12.35 19.84
CA SER A 189 -11.34 13.81 19.99
C SER A 189 -10.06 14.63 19.79
N SER A 190 -8.88 14.00 19.83
CA SER A 190 -7.59 14.67 19.62
C SER A 190 -7.20 14.79 18.14
N LEU A 191 -7.90 14.10 17.23
CA LEU A 191 -7.62 14.14 15.81
C LEU A 191 -8.02 15.49 15.21
N VAL A 192 -7.03 16.33 14.93
CA VAL A 192 -7.22 17.64 14.31
C VAL A 192 -7.34 17.50 12.79
N ASN A 193 -8.48 17.92 12.26
CA ASN A 193 -8.84 17.77 10.86
C ASN A 193 -8.31 18.85 9.90
N SER A 194 -7.37 19.66 10.34
CA SER A 194 -6.80 20.74 9.52
C SER A 194 -5.32 20.58 9.27
N VAL A 195 -4.68 19.55 9.84
CA VAL A 195 -3.23 19.36 9.78
C VAL A 195 -2.92 17.89 9.49
N PRO A 196 -2.07 17.58 8.50
CA PRO A 196 -1.61 16.22 8.27
C PRO A 196 -0.74 15.72 9.45
N LEU A 197 -0.77 14.42 9.73
CA LEU A 197 0.02 13.81 10.82
C LEU A 197 1.53 13.73 10.51
N ILE A 198 1.93 14.06 9.28
CA ILE A 198 3.33 14.12 8.82
C ILE A 198 3.50 15.36 7.93
N ASP A 199 4.75 15.80 7.73
CA ASP A 199 5.05 16.90 6.82
C ASP A 199 5.02 16.41 5.36
N THR A 200 3.85 16.51 4.73
CA THR A 200 3.64 16.05 3.36
C THR A 200 4.47 16.84 2.35
N MET A 201 4.69 18.14 2.58
CA MET A 201 5.40 19.00 1.65
C MET A 201 6.90 18.68 1.64
N SER A 202 7.51 18.44 2.80
CA SER A 202 8.91 18.02 2.88
C SER A 202 9.13 16.64 2.24
N LEU A 203 8.18 15.72 2.37
CA LEU A 203 8.24 14.44 1.67
C LEU A 203 8.18 14.60 0.15
N GLN A 204 7.27 15.44 -0.37
CA GLN A 204 7.21 15.75 -1.81
C GLN A 204 8.52 16.35 -2.32
N LYS A 205 9.12 17.29 -1.56
CA LYS A 205 10.42 17.89 -1.90
C LYS A 205 11.52 16.83 -1.96
N TYR A 206 11.61 15.93 -0.98
CA TYR A 206 12.59 14.84 -0.99
C TYR A 206 12.46 13.97 -2.26
N LEU A 207 11.23 13.57 -2.59
CA LEU A 207 10.95 12.70 -3.71
C LEU A 207 11.25 13.38 -5.06
N ILE A 208 10.77 14.60 -5.24
CA ILE A 208 10.92 15.35 -6.50
C ILE A 208 12.35 15.86 -6.67
N TYR A 209 13.01 16.35 -5.62
CA TYR A 209 14.34 16.96 -5.74
C TYR A 209 15.49 15.97 -5.61
N CYS A 210 15.34 14.90 -4.83
CA CYS A 210 16.45 14.01 -4.50
C CYS A 210 16.32 12.59 -5.08
N CYS A 211 15.10 12.15 -5.40
CA CYS A 211 14.84 10.75 -5.72
C CYS A 211 14.53 10.50 -7.20
N GLN A 212 14.49 11.53 -8.04
CA GLN A 212 14.35 11.35 -9.49
C GLN A 212 15.72 11.13 -10.14
N LYS A 213 15.80 10.22 -11.11
CA LYS A 213 16.98 10.15 -11.98
C LYS A 213 16.98 11.35 -12.92
N ILE A 214 17.97 12.23 -12.77
CA ILE A 214 18.18 13.38 -13.66
C ILE A 214 19.56 13.22 -14.33
N PRO A 215 19.74 13.51 -15.63
CA PRO A 215 21.08 13.65 -16.22
C PRO A 215 21.48 15.14 -16.33
N PRO A 216 22.77 15.47 -16.53
CA PRO A 216 23.94 14.62 -16.38
C PRO A 216 24.45 14.67 -14.93
N HIS A 217 24.49 13.53 -14.25
CA HIS A 217 25.25 13.38 -13.01
C HIS A 217 26.52 12.59 -13.25
N ARG A 218 27.62 13.00 -12.61
CA ARG A 218 28.76 12.10 -12.39
C ARG A 218 28.31 10.98 -11.44
N PRO A 219 28.85 9.75 -11.55
CA PRO A 219 28.60 8.69 -10.56
C PRO A 219 28.81 9.22 -9.14
N GLY A 220 27.81 9.10 -8.26
CA GLY A 220 27.89 9.49 -6.85
C GLY A 220 27.33 10.85 -6.46
N LEU A 221 26.75 11.63 -7.39
CA LEU A 221 26.02 12.88 -7.09
C LEU A 221 24.63 12.86 -7.73
N SER A 222 23.65 13.54 -7.14
CA SER A 222 22.28 13.66 -7.70
C SER A 222 21.79 15.09 -7.86
N VAL A 223 22.74 16.02 -7.95
CA VAL A 223 22.45 17.40 -8.34
C VAL A 223 23.11 17.63 -9.70
N PRO A 224 22.38 18.14 -10.72
CA PRO A 224 23.00 18.42 -12.00
C PRO A 224 23.99 19.57 -11.77
N ASN A 225 25.25 19.43 -12.22
CA ASN A 225 26.19 20.55 -12.19
C ASN A 225 25.86 21.60 -13.27
N ILE A 226 24.80 21.38 -14.04
CA ILE A 226 24.33 22.24 -15.13
C ILE A 226 22.84 22.47 -14.88
N ILE A 227 22.44 23.73 -14.73
CA ILE A 227 21.03 24.10 -14.65
C ILE A 227 20.50 24.16 -16.08
N PRO A 228 19.43 23.44 -16.44
CA PRO A 228 18.85 23.53 -17.78
C PRO A 228 18.38 24.97 -18.02
N SER A 229 18.69 25.50 -19.20
CA SER A 229 18.33 26.84 -19.63
C SER A 229 16.84 27.00 -19.95
N SER A 230 16.11 25.88 -20.11
CA SER A 230 14.67 25.87 -20.37
C SER A 230 13.98 24.59 -19.85
N VAL A 231 12.64 24.63 -19.72
CA VAL A 231 11.82 23.46 -19.39
C VAL A 231 11.92 22.38 -20.47
N ASN A 232 12.04 22.77 -21.74
CA ASN A 232 12.20 21.83 -22.85
C ASN A 232 13.54 21.09 -22.76
N GLU A 233 14.63 21.79 -22.41
CA GLU A 233 15.93 21.17 -22.20
C GLU A 233 15.90 20.17 -21.03
N PHE A 234 15.22 20.51 -19.93
CA PHE A 234 15.00 19.57 -18.82
C PHE A 234 14.17 18.35 -19.23
N ALA A 235 13.12 18.54 -20.04
CA ALA A 235 12.31 17.45 -20.57
C ALA A 235 13.12 16.54 -21.51
N ASP A 236 14.01 17.09 -22.32
CA ASP A 236 14.89 16.31 -23.19
C ASP A 236 15.92 15.53 -22.36
N TRP A 237 16.48 16.13 -21.31
CA TRP A 237 17.37 15.47 -20.37
C TRP A 237 16.69 14.27 -19.70
N THR A 238 15.51 14.46 -19.11
CA THR A 238 14.77 13.36 -18.47
C THR A 238 14.48 12.21 -19.45
N ARG A 239 14.08 12.51 -20.69
CA ARG A 239 13.89 11.49 -21.75
C ARG A 239 15.16 10.71 -22.05
N LEU A 240 16.31 11.37 -22.14
CA LEU A 240 17.60 10.74 -22.44
C LEU A 240 18.15 9.91 -21.26
N SER A 241 17.69 10.17 -20.03
CA SER A 241 18.16 9.47 -18.83
C SER A 241 17.65 8.03 -18.67
N GLY A 242 16.56 7.69 -19.36
CA GLY A 242 15.80 6.46 -19.12
C GLY A 242 14.88 6.50 -17.88
N GLY A 243 14.83 7.62 -17.15
CA GLY A 243 13.89 7.87 -16.05
C GLY A 243 14.06 6.96 -14.83
N GLY A 244 13.03 6.95 -13.97
CA GLY A 244 12.96 6.13 -12.76
C GLY A 244 13.33 6.90 -11.48
N MET A 245 12.91 6.32 -10.35
CA MET A 245 13.24 6.84 -9.02
C MET A 245 14.38 6.03 -8.40
N VAL A 246 15.15 6.67 -7.53
CA VAL A 246 16.29 6.09 -6.80
C VAL A 246 15.99 6.03 -5.31
N ASP A 247 16.70 5.17 -4.57
CA ASP A 247 16.72 5.16 -3.09
C ASP A 247 17.01 6.58 -2.53
N LYS A 248 18.18 7.10 -2.90
CA LYS A 248 18.71 8.38 -2.47
C LYS A 248 19.76 8.86 -3.48
N PRO A 249 20.25 10.11 -3.34
CA PRO A 249 21.35 10.58 -4.16
C PRO A 249 22.55 9.64 -4.23
N GLY A 250 23.08 9.44 -5.45
CA GLY A 250 24.21 8.55 -5.72
C GLY A 250 23.86 7.06 -5.91
N LYS A 251 22.57 6.70 -5.88
CA LYS A 251 22.10 5.34 -6.20
C LYS A 251 21.55 5.24 -7.62
N ASN A 252 21.52 4.01 -8.15
CA ASN A 252 20.91 3.74 -9.45
C ASN A 252 19.39 3.63 -9.33
N PRO A 253 18.63 3.99 -10.38
CA PRO A 253 17.19 3.77 -10.41
C PRO A 253 16.88 2.28 -10.53
N ASP A 254 15.75 1.88 -9.96
CA ASP A 254 15.18 0.56 -10.17
C ASP A 254 13.64 0.60 -10.06
N ILE A 255 12.99 -0.48 -10.50
CA ILE A 255 11.53 -0.56 -10.54
C ILE A 255 10.89 -0.58 -9.15
N TYR A 256 11.63 -1.05 -8.12
CA TYR A 256 11.14 -1.13 -6.75
C TYR A 256 11.05 0.27 -6.15
N HIS A 257 12.14 1.05 -6.21
CA HIS A 257 12.14 2.45 -5.75
C HIS A 257 11.22 3.30 -6.61
N THR A 258 11.14 3.08 -7.93
CA THR A 258 10.17 3.77 -8.78
C THR A 258 8.74 3.53 -8.30
N CYS A 259 8.36 2.29 -8.01
CA CYS A 259 7.03 1.98 -7.47
C CYS A 259 6.78 2.67 -6.12
N TYR A 260 7.62 2.41 -5.12
CA TYR A 260 7.33 2.86 -3.75
C TYR A 260 7.58 4.35 -3.50
N ALA A 261 8.48 4.98 -4.25
CA ALA A 261 8.62 6.43 -4.22
C ALA A 261 7.38 7.13 -4.81
N LEU A 262 6.84 6.64 -5.94
CA LEU A 262 5.62 7.19 -6.53
C LEU A 262 4.38 6.90 -5.68
N SER A 263 4.27 5.70 -5.09
CA SER A 263 3.22 5.40 -4.11
C SER A 263 3.29 6.33 -2.89
N GLY A 264 4.49 6.62 -2.38
CA GLY A 264 4.70 7.58 -1.30
C GLY A 264 4.37 9.02 -1.71
N LEU A 265 4.70 9.41 -2.95
CA LEU A 265 4.34 10.72 -3.51
C LEU A 265 2.82 10.86 -3.60
N SER A 266 2.12 9.85 -4.14
CA SER A 266 0.66 9.78 -4.15
C SER A 266 0.10 9.90 -2.73
N ALA A 267 0.54 9.07 -1.77
CA ALA A 267 0.07 9.14 -0.39
C ALA A 267 0.26 10.53 0.23
N SER A 268 1.36 11.23 -0.09
CA SER A 268 1.63 12.59 0.41
C SER A 268 0.72 13.66 -0.21
N GLN A 269 0.30 13.48 -1.46
CA GLN A 269 -0.61 14.38 -2.18
C GLN A 269 -2.06 14.19 -1.75
N HIS A 270 -2.42 12.98 -1.32
CA HIS A 270 -3.78 12.59 -0.94
C HIS A 270 -3.97 12.42 0.57
N MET A 271 -2.98 12.81 1.39
CA MET A 271 -3.02 12.62 2.84
C MET A 271 -4.33 13.18 3.41
N PRO A 272 -5.19 12.37 4.05
CA PRO A 272 -6.48 12.86 4.48
C PRO A 272 -6.31 13.92 5.57
N GLN A 273 -6.97 15.06 5.41
CA GLN A 273 -6.92 16.20 6.34
C GLN A 273 -8.27 16.46 6.98
N VAL A 274 -9.36 16.52 6.21
CA VAL A 274 -10.75 16.70 6.69
C VAL A 274 -11.39 15.34 6.95
N PRO A 275 -12.34 15.14 7.90
CA PRO A 275 -13.11 13.91 7.91
C PRO A 275 -13.76 13.84 6.54
N GLN A 276 -13.46 12.80 5.77
CA GLN A 276 -14.33 12.52 4.65
C GLN A 276 -15.71 12.40 5.26
N GLN A 277 -16.65 13.27 4.87
CA GLN A 277 -18.06 12.98 5.08
C GLN A 277 -18.24 11.57 4.58
N ILE A 278 -18.41 10.65 5.52
CA ILE A 278 -18.60 9.25 5.22
C ILE A 278 -19.80 9.27 4.32
N CYS A 279 -19.59 8.99 3.04
CA CYS A 279 -20.67 9.07 2.09
C CYS A 279 -21.67 8.01 2.58
N GLU A 280 -22.84 8.42 3.06
CA GLU A 280 -23.86 7.47 3.54
C GLU A 280 -24.21 6.46 2.43
N SER A 281 -24.01 6.82 1.16
CA SER A 281 -24.13 5.90 0.01
C SER A 281 -23.02 4.84 -0.13
N CYS A 282 -21.87 5.01 0.54
CA CYS A 282 -20.84 3.98 0.72
C CYS A 282 -21.20 3.01 1.85
N LEU A 283 -22.01 3.45 2.82
CA LEU A 283 -22.48 2.65 3.96
C LEU A 283 -23.74 1.82 3.65
N ASN A 284 -24.16 1.69 2.39
CA ASN A 284 -25.32 0.87 1.98
C ASN A 284 -25.14 -0.61 2.39
N GLY A 285 -25.37 -0.93 3.66
CA GLY A 285 -25.19 -2.24 4.28
C GLY A 285 -23.81 -2.53 4.89
N HIS A 286 -22.90 -1.55 5.00
CA HIS A 286 -21.55 -1.76 5.52
C HIS A 286 -21.44 -1.31 6.98
N SER A 287 -21.08 -2.21 7.88
CA SER A 287 -21.20 -2.03 9.34
C SER A 287 -20.01 -1.37 10.03
N SER A 288 -18.93 -1.05 9.30
CA SER A 288 -17.66 -0.60 9.89
C SER A 288 -16.94 0.39 8.97
N LEU A 289 -16.38 1.46 9.55
CA LEU A 289 -15.45 2.39 8.88
C LEU A 289 -14.16 1.69 8.39
N MET A 290 -13.96 0.46 8.85
CA MET A 290 -12.86 -0.45 8.52
C MET A 290 -13.26 -1.58 7.58
N ASP A 291 -14.35 -1.45 6.82
CA ASP A 291 -14.74 -2.50 5.88
C ASP A 291 -13.80 -2.59 4.65
N GLY A 292 -12.81 -1.69 4.53
CA GLY A 292 -11.87 -1.71 3.41
C GLY A 292 -12.47 -1.34 2.07
N HIS A 293 -13.66 -0.76 2.05
CA HIS A 293 -14.25 -0.30 0.81
C HIS A 293 -13.41 0.86 0.25
N PRO A 294 -13.12 0.87 -1.06
CA PRO A 294 -12.39 1.96 -1.69
C PRO A 294 -13.06 3.30 -1.45
N CYS A 295 -12.33 4.21 -0.82
CA CYS A 295 -12.73 5.59 -0.57
C CYS A 295 -11.55 6.51 -0.88
N PRO A 296 -11.37 6.94 -2.16
CA PRO A 296 -10.23 7.76 -2.54
C PRO A 296 -10.27 9.12 -1.84
N SER A 297 -9.12 9.61 -1.43
CA SER A 297 -8.92 10.87 -0.74
C SER A 297 -8.78 12.02 -1.72
N LYS A 298 -9.30 13.19 -1.33
CA LYS A 298 -9.16 14.40 -2.14
C LYS A 298 -7.70 14.75 -2.26
N LEU A 299 -7.32 15.19 -3.45
CA LEU A 299 -6.01 15.77 -3.66
C LEU A 299 -5.86 17.04 -2.79
N GLN A 300 -4.73 17.13 -2.10
CA GLN A 300 -4.36 18.23 -1.22
C GLN A 300 -3.32 19.12 -1.91
N GLN A 301 -2.30 19.58 -1.19
CA GLN A 301 -1.24 20.40 -1.76
C GLN A 301 -0.30 19.58 -2.65
N ILE A 302 -0.12 20.00 -3.90
CA ILE A 302 0.87 19.44 -4.84
C ILE A 302 2.05 20.40 -4.96
N LEU A 303 3.27 19.90 -4.76
CA LEU A 303 4.49 20.65 -5.02
C LEU A 303 4.65 20.95 -6.52
N GLY A 304 4.73 22.22 -6.90
CA GLY A 304 5.04 22.65 -8.27
C GLY A 304 3.88 22.64 -9.25
N SER A 305 2.63 22.48 -8.80
CA SER A 305 1.43 22.44 -9.65
C SER A 305 1.19 23.69 -10.49
N GLU A 306 1.73 24.84 -10.09
CA GLU A 306 1.65 26.09 -10.86
C GLU A 306 2.38 26.02 -12.22
N LYS A 307 3.33 25.09 -12.36
CA LYS A 307 4.20 24.97 -13.55
C LYS A 307 4.24 23.57 -14.16
N PHE A 308 3.96 22.53 -13.38
CA PHE A 308 4.10 21.14 -13.78
C PHE A 308 2.90 20.31 -13.33
N ASP A 309 2.52 19.32 -14.15
CA ASP A 309 1.54 18.33 -13.74
C ASP A 309 2.21 17.22 -12.92
N ASN A 310 2.37 17.48 -11.63
CA ASN A 310 2.93 16.52 -10.67
C ASN A 310 1.84 15.68 -9.99
N SER A 311 0.58 15.80 -10.40
CA SER A 311 -0.52 15.08 -9.75
C SER A 311 -0.44 13.59 -10.05
N LEU A 312 -0.60 12.75 -9.02
CA LEU A 312 -0.73 11.31 -9.14
C LEU A 312 -2.14 10.87 -8.76
N ASN A 313 -2.53 9.67 -9.18
CA ASN A 313 -3.76 9.05 -8.67
C ASN A 313 -3.56 8.59 -7.22
N ASP A 314 -4.63 8.66 -6.42
CA ASP A 314 -4.63 8.11 -5.07
C ASP A 314 -4.48 6.57 -5.07
N THR A 315 -3.78 6.05 -4.07
CA THR A 315 -3.52 4.61 -3.93
C THR A 315 -4.16 4.07 -2.66
N HIS A 316 -4.79 2.90 -2.76
CA HIS A 316 -5.48 2.28 -1.63
C HIS A 316 -4.48 1.89 -0.54
N CYS A 317 -4.62 2.49 0.64
CA CYS A 317 -3.65 2.38 1.73
C CYS A 317 -3.40 0.95 2.25
N TRP A 318 -4.27 -0.03 1.96
CA TRP A 318 -4.03 -1.43 2.35
C TRP A 318 -3.39 -2.29 1.27
N HIS A 319 -3.55 -1.92 0.00
CA HIS A 319 -3.21 -2.80 -1.14
C HIS A 319 -2.20 -2.17 -2.10
N ASN A 320 -1.90 -0.87 -1.97
CA ASN A 320 -1.03 -0.11 -2.85
C ASN A 320 -1.37 -0.25 -4.35
N ILE A 321 -2.66 -0.27 -4.66
CA ILE A 321 -3.19 -0.21 -6.03
C ILE A 321 -4.29 0.85 -6.07
N VAL A 322 -4.61 1.37 -7.25
CA VAL A 322 -5.65 2.40 -7.41
C VAL A 322 -7.00 1.92 -6.90
N HIS A 323 -7.81 2.84 -6.36
CA HIS A 323 -9.05 2.52 -5.67
C HIS A 323 -10.06 1.79 -6.58
N GLU A 324 -10.13 2.14 -7.86
CA GLU A 324 -11.01 1.50 -8.85
C GLU A 324 -10.63 0.03 -9.10
N ALA A 325 -9.34 -0.32 -9.03
CA ALA A 325 -8.87 -1.71 -9.19
C ALA A 325 -9.30 -2.58 -7.99
N VAL A 326 -9.25 -2.03 -6.78
CA VAL A 326 -9.79 -2.69 -5.58
C VAL A 326 -11.30 -2.89 -5.75
N ALA A 327 -12.03 -1.83 -6.13
CA ALA A 327 -13.49 -1.87 -6.29
C ALA A 327 -13.94 -2.90 -7.32
N PHE A 328 -13.28 -2.93 -8.48
CA PHE A 328 -13.50 -3.95 -9.50
C PHE A 328 -13.32 -5.35 -8.93
N THR A 329 -12.15 -5.61 -8.33
CA THR A 329 -11.75 -6.96 -7.89
C THR A 329 -12.68 -7.51 -6.81
N ILE A 330 -12.95 -6.74 -5.75
CA ILE A 330 -13.80 -7.21 -4.65
C ILE A 330 -15.24 -7.41 -5.10
N THR A 331 -15.75 -6.56 -5.99
CA THR A 331 -17.11 -6.66 -6.52
C THR A 331 -17.26 -7.90 -7.39
N PHE A 332 -16.29 -8.13 -8.28
CA PHE A 332 -16.27 -9.30 -9.17
C PHE A 332 -16.35 -10.60 -8.37
N PHE A 333 -15.44 -10.82 -7.42
CA PHE A 333 -15.44 -12.06 -6.64
C PHE A 333 -16.66 -12.17 -5.72
N LYS A 334 -17.13 -11.07 -5.13
CA LYS A 334 -18.37 -11.06 -4.32
C LYS A 334 -19.59 -11.47 -5.14
N CYS A 335 -19.68 -11.07 -6.41
CA CYS A 335 -20.77 -11.49 -7.30
C CYS A 335 -20.68 -12.99 -7.63
N LEU A 336 -19.48 -13.52 -7.90
CA LEU A 336 -19.28 -14.95 -8.13
C LEU A 336 -19.66 -15.80 -6.92
N ASP A 337 -19.39 -15.31 -5.71
CA ASP A 337 -19.70 -16.00 -4.45
C ASP A 337 -21.21 -16.11 -4.17
N GLN A 338 -22.03 -15.22 -4.73
CA GLN A 338 -23.47 -15.21 -4.50
C GLN A 338 -24.24 -16.27 -5.30
N LEU A 339 -23.57 -17.05 -6.17
CA LEU A 339 -24.11 -18.15 -7.00
C LEU A 339 -25.37 -17.80 -7.81
N LYS A 340 -25.64 -16.50 -7.99
CA LYS A 340 -26.80 -15.95 -8.71
C LYS A 340 -26.41 -15.12 -9.93
N PHE A 341 -25.14 -14.76 -10.04
CA PHE A 341 -24.61 -13.95 -11.14
C PHE A 341 -23.79 -14.83 -12.06
N SER A 342 -24.02 -14.70 -13.37
CA SER A 342 -23.07 -15.17 -14.38
C SER A 342 -21.77 -14.35 -14.34
N GLU A 343 -20.69 -14.89 -14.90
CA GLU A 343 -19.42 -14.16 -15.02
C GLU A 343 -19.59 -12.82 -15.78
N LEU A 344 -20.46 -12.79 -16.78
CA LEU A 344 -20.76 -11.58 -17.54
C LEU A 344 -21.46 -10.53 -16.69
N GLU A 345 -22.42 -10.92 -15.85
CA GLU A 345 -23.11 -10.01 -14.94
C GLU A 345 -22.17 -9.51 -13.84
N ALA A 346 -21.35 -10.40 -13.27
CA ALA A 346 -20.32 -10.05 -12.30
C ALA A 346 -19.32 -9.04 -12.89
N THR A 347 -18.91 -9.22 -14.15
CA THR A 347 -18.03 -8.29 -14.87
C THR A 347 -18.68 -6.92 -15.03
N LYS A 348 -19.94 -6.86 -15.47
CA LYS A 348 -20.67 -5.58 -15.63
C LYS A 348 -20.74 -4.81 -14.31
N LEU A 349 -21.15 -5.47 -13.23
CA LEU A 349 -21.25 -4.85 -11.91
C LEU A 349 -19.88 -4.39 -11.38
N ALA A 350 -18.81 -5.15 -11.64
CA ALA A 350 -17.45 -4.77 -11.28
C ALA A 350 -16.97 -3.50 -12.04
N VAL A 351 -17.26 -3.41 -13.34
CA VAL A 351 -16.97 -2.21 -14.16
C VAL A 351 -17.75 -0.99 -13.64
N GLU A 352 -19.03 -1.17 -13.31
CA GLU A 352 -19.86 -0.09 -12.74
C GLU A 352 -19.30 0.39 -11.39
N ALA A 353 -18.90 -0.52 -10.52
CA ALA A 353 -18.29 -0.19 -9.22
C ALA A 353 -16.97 0.58 -9.39
N ALA A 354 -16.09 0.11 -10.29
CA ALA A 354 -14.83 0.77 -10.61
C ALA A 354 -15.03 2.18 -11.19
N THR A 355 -15.97 2.33 -12.12
CA THR A 355 -16.32 3.61 -12.75
C THR A 355 -16.83 4.61 -11.71
N LYS A 356 -17.72 4.18 -10.81
CA LYS A 356 -18.24 5.01 -9.72
C LYS A 356 -17.13 5.54 -8.80
N ILE A 357 -16.09 4.75 -8.55
CA ILE A 357 -14.92 5.17 -7.76
C ILE A 357 -14.04 6.15 -8.54
N LYS A 358 -13.81 5.88 -9.83
CA LYS A 358 -13.03 6.75 -10.71
C LYS A 358 -13.67 8.12 -10.91
N ASP A 359 -14.99 8.21 -10.98
CA ASP A 359 -15.67 9.50 -11.10
C ASP A 359 -15.61 10.29 -9.79
N LYS A 360 -15.65 9.61 -8.63
CA LYS A 360 -15.41 10.25 -7.32
C LYS A 360 -14.01 10.85 -7.23
N SER A 361 -12.97 10.20 -7.77
CA SER A 361 -11.60 10.75 -7.72
C SER A 361 -11.40 11.96 -8.64
N LYS A 362 -12.12 12.05 -9.77
CA LYS A 362 -12.06 13.19 -10.70
C LYS A 362 -12.70 14.47 -10.16
N HIS A 363 -13.66 14.37 -9.24
CA HIS A 363 -14.30 15.55 -8.63
C HIS A 363 -13.39 16.31 -7.65
N PHE A 364 -12.11 15.94 -7.55
CA PHE A 364 -11.12 16.52 -6.66
C PHE A 364 -9.91 17.14 -7.37
N VAL A 365 -9.94 17.23 -8.71
CA VAL A 365 -8.90 17.87 -9.54
C VAL A 365 -9.38 19.24 -10.01
#